data_AF-A0A7C7QRT1-F1
#
_entry.id   AF-A0A7C7QRT1-F1
#
_cell.length_a   1.000
_cell.length_b   1.000
_cell.length_c   1.000
_cell.angle_alpha   90.00
_cell.angle_beta   90.00
_cell.angle_gamma   90.00
#
_symmetry.space_group_name_H-M   'P 1'
#
loop_
_entity.id
_entity.type
_entity.pdbx_description
1 polymer ?
#
loop_
_entity_poly.entity_id
_entity_poly.type
_entity_poly.pdbx_seq_one_letter_code
_entity_poly.pdbx_strand_id
1 'polypeptide(L)'
;MSDKIPLKTFWEAVEHRLAECSTEELRDILREMARRVSPSARGEFLAQLGVGEVSPPAPKTAWENLLDEIEDLALELQEAMASADEWEHEYGWRYEYEEDSLGQYIEFVEPAILLFERTALAFDHGELPLARQAYRRLFDLLDREDDYGRSLSLSDLTDLDRKEVIARYLRAVYETEPPDQRLPALYEEMSRFSGYPYSSYGGVMLQDLIQISPRPLPDREAFLKAWIAFLRTQSGPQADAWLREAVRIAEGTAGLEQLARTEGRAHPRAYLDWFTALEEEGQHDRVLAAAREALATLPRDLPIRAAIADHLCAAASALNDPESLRAGRWEAFVAKPTLARLLDLWEAFPA
;
A
#
# COMPACT_ATOMS: atom_id res chain seq x y z
N MET A 1 22.53 -33.97 -31.31
CA MET A 1 23.32 -35.16 -30.94
C MET A 1 24.23 -34.73 -29.79
N SER A 2 24.03 -35.30 -28.60
CA SER A 2 24.78 -34.92 -27.39
C SER A 2 26.15 -35.60 -27.44
N ASP A 3 27.20 -34.83 -27.75
CA ASP A 3 28.59 -35.26 -27.65
C ASP A 3 28.95 -35.40 -26.16
N LYS A 4 28.61 -36.55 -25.58
CA LYS A 4 28.98 -36.87 -24.21
C LYS A 4 30.44 -37.30 -24.19
N ILE A 5 31.32 -36.39 -23.78
CA ILE A 5 32.73 -36.69 -23.52
C ILE A 5 32.82 -37.58 -22.28
N PRO A 6 33.53 -38.73 -22.33
CA PRO A 6 33.75 -39.56 -21.14
C PRO A 6 34.46 -38.77 -20.03
N LEU A 7 34.02 -38.93 -18.78
CA LEU A 7 34.53 -38.17 -17.62
C LEU A 7 36.07 -38.22 -17.51
N LYS A 8 36.67 -39.37 -17.80
CA LYS A 8 38.13 -39.54 -17.82
C LYS A 8 38.81 -38.63 -18.86
N THR A 9 38.28 -38.61 -20.08
CA THR A 9 38.79 -37.79 -21.18
C THR A 9 38.59 -36.30 -20.91
N PHE A 10 37.49 -35.93 -20.26
CA PHE A 10 37.26 -34.57 -19.78
C PHE A 10 38.32 -34.14 -18.75
N TRP A 11 38.57 -34.95 -17.72
CA TRP A 11 39.57 -34.65 -16.70
C TRP A 11 40.99 -34.56 -17.26
N GLU A 12 41.37 -35.47 -18.15
CA GLU A 12 42.69 -35.42 -18.82
C GLU A 12 42.86 -34.13 -19.65
N ALA A 13 41.80 -33.68 -20.32
CA ALA A 13 41.82 -32.43 -21.08
C ALA A 13 41.90 -31.18 -20.16
N VAL A 14 41.18 -31.19 -19.03
CA VAL A 14 41.25 -30.10 -18.03
C VAL A 14 42.65 -30.01 -17.44
N GLU A 15 43.24 -31.12 -16.99
CA GLU A 15 44.59 -31.15 -16.41
C GLU A 15 45.66 -30.69 -17.40
N HIS A 16 45.58 -31.13 -18.66
CA HIS A 16 46.48 -30.66 -19.71
C HIS A 16 46.36 -29.15 -19.91
N ARG A 17 45.13 -28.62 -19.92
CA ARG A 17 44.89 -27.18 -20.08
C ARG A 17 45.40 -26.37 -18.90
N LEU A 18 45.19 -26.86 -17.67
CA LEU A 18 45.69 -26.23 -16.46
C LEU A 18 47.23 -26.22 -16.40
N ALA A 19 47.90 -27.27 -16.91
CA ALA A 19 49.36 -27.35 -16.97
C ALA A 19 49.99 -26.36 -17.98
N GLU A 20 49.26 -25.99 -19.03
CA GLU A 20 49.71 -25.02 -20.04
C GLU A 20 49.41 -23.56 -19.67
N CYS A 21 48.44 -23.31 -18.80
CA CYS A 21 48.03 -21.96 -18.43
C CYS A 21 48.99 -21.31 -17.43
N SER A 22 49.35 -20.06 -17.70
CA SER A 22 49.97 -19.17 -16.72
C SER A 22 48.99 -18.75 -15.62
N THR A 23 49.51 -18.23 -14.51
CA THR A 23 48.67 -17.75 -13.40
C THR A 23 47.77 -16.58 -13.80
N GLU A 24 48.18 -15.74 -14.75
CA GLU A 24 47.34 -14.66 -15.29
C GLU A 24 46.19 -15.23 -16.14
N GLU A 25 46.46 -16.20 -17.01
CA GLU A 25 45.43 -16.84 -17.84
C GLU A 25 44.41 -17.62 -17.00
N LEU A 26 44.85 -18.26 -15.90
CA LEU A 26 43.93 -18.89 -14.94
C LEU A 26 43.02 -17.86 -14.28
N ARG A 27 43.53 -16.67 -13.93
CA ARG A 27 42.70 -15.58 -13.38
C ARG A 27 41.69 -15.07 -14.40
N ASP A 28 42.08 -14.94 -15.66
CA ASP A 28 41.17 -14.51 -16.72
C ASP A 28 40.08 -15.54 -17.03
N ILE A 29 40.42 -16.83 -17.02
CA ILE A 29 39.44 -17.92 -17.13
C ILE A 29 38.44 -17.86 -15.97
N LEU A 30 38.90 -17.68 -14.73
CA LEU A 30 38.02 -17.55 -13.57
C LEU A 30 37.14 -16.30 -13.63
N ARG A 31 37.65 -15.17 -14.12
CA ARG A 31 36.84 -13.95 -14.34
C ARG A 31 35.76 -14.18 -15.38
N GLU A 32 36.08 -14.85 -16.48
CA GLU A 32 35.11 -15.20 -17.53
C GLU A 32 34.05 -16.19 -17.03
N MET A 33 34.43 -17.14 -16.17
CA MET A 33 33.46 -18.02 -15.51
C MET A 33 32.56 -17.21 -14.57
N ALA A 34 33.13 -16.35 -13.73
CA ALA A 34 32.38 -15.52 -12.78
C ALA A 34 31.36 -14.58 -13.46
N ARG A 35 31.68 -14.04 -14.65
CA ARG A 35 30.77 -13.21 -15.45
C ARG A 35 29.51 -13.93 -15.91
N ARG A 36 29.51 -15.27 -15.92
CA ARG A 36 28.39 -16.10 -16.38
C ARG A 36 27.58 -16.70 -15.21
N VAL A 37 27.93 -16.36 -13.96
CA VAL A 37 27.25 -16.84 -12.76
C VAL A 37 26.07 -15.93 -12.44
N SER A 38 24.87 -16.51 -12.33
CA SER A 38 23.66 -15.81 -11.91
C SER A 38 23.78 -15.31 -10.46
N PRO A 39 23.12 -14.20 -10.08
CA PRO A 39 23.20 -13.62 -8.73
C PRO A 39 23.01 -14.62 -7.59
N SER A 40 21.99 -15.48 -7.67
CA SER A 40 21.67 -16.52 -6.69
C SER A 40 22.77 -17.59 -6.53
N ALA A 41 23.55 -17.85 -7.58
CA ALA A 41 24.63 -18.85 -7.58
C ALA A 41 26.01 -18.26 -7.21
N ARG A 42 26.14 -16.93 -7.05
CA ARG A 42 27.44 -16.27 -6.74
C ARG A 42 28.01 -16.72 -5.40
N GLY A 43 27.16 -16.94 -4.40
CA GLY A 43 27.58 -17.45 -3.08
C GLY A 43 28.20 -18.84 -3.17
N GLU A 44 27.57 -19.75 -3.92
CA GLU A 44 28.08 -21.11 -4.14
C GLU A 44 29.38 -21.10 -4.96
N PHE A 45 29.45 -20.29 -6.02
CA PHE A 45 30.66 -20.13 -6.83
C PHE A 45 31.87 -19.67 -5.99
N LEU A 46 31.66 -18.73 -5.06
CA LEU A 46 32.72 -18.28 -4.15
C LEU A 46 33.15 -19.38 -3.17
N ALA A 47 32.20 -20.17 -2.67
CA ALA A 47 32.49 -21.32 -1.82
C ALA A 47 33.31 -22.39 -2.55
N GLN A 48 33.04 -22.64 -3.84
CA GLN A 48 33.77 -23.59 -4.68
C GLN A 48 35.24 -23.19 -4.92
N LEU A 49 35.58 -21.90 -4.87
CA LEU A 49 36.95 -21.41 -5.02
C LEU A 49 37.82 -21.55 -3.76
N GLY A 50 37.29 -22.12 -2.68
CA GLY A 50 38.01 -22.33 -1.42
C GLY A 50 38.33 -21.04 -0.67
N VAL A 51 37.76 -19.91 -1.10
CA VAL A 51 37.86 -18.65 -0.38
C VAL A 51 36.78 -18.66 0.69
N GLY A 52 37.14 -19.08 1.90
CA GLY A 52 36.24 -19.01 3.05
C GLY A 52 35.61 -17.62 3.13
N GLU A 53 34.28 -17.57 3.27
CA GLU A 53 33.44 -16.37 3.29
C GLU A 53 34.17 -15.09 2.83
N VAL A 54 34.38 -14.94 1.53
CA VAL A 54 34.56 -13.59 0.98
C VAL A 54 33.20 -12.93 1.12
N SER A 55 32.95 -12.40 2.31
CA SER A 55 31.95 -11.36 2.44
C SER A 55 32.34 -10.33 1.37
N PRO A 56 31.45 -10.02 0.40
CA PRO A 56 31.62 -8.78 -0.36
C PRO A 56 31.91 -7.67 0.65
N PRO A 57 32.74 -6.66 0.33
CA PRO A 57 32.96 -5.55 1.25
C PRO A 57 31.58 -5.12 1.74
N ALA A 58 31.35 -5.27 3.05
CA ALA A 58 30.02 -5.09 3.60
C ALA A 58 29.52 -3.73 3.12
N PRO A 59 28.30 -3.66 2.56
CA PRO A 59 27.83 -2.43 1.97
C PRO A 59 27.98 -1.32 3.02
N LYS A 60 28.57 -0.20 2.62
CA LYS A 60 28.86 0.92 3.53
C LYS A 60 27.59 1.45 4.18
N THR A 61 26.47 1.25 3.50
CA THR A 61 25.11 1.55 3.94
C THR A 61 24.18 0.42 3.51
N ALA A 62 23.14 0.14 4.29
CA ALA A 62 22.19 -0.96 3.99
C ALA A 62 21.47 -0.82 2.63
N TRP A 63 21.46 0.38 2.02
CA TRP A 63 20.84 0.68 0.72
C TRP A 63 21.87 0.89 -0.41
N GLU A 64 23.14 0.53 -0.22
CA GLU A 64 24.11 0.51 -1.32
C GLU A 64 23.65 -0.49 -2.39
N ASN A 65 23.75 -0.11 -3.68
CA ASN A 65 23.29 -0.87 -4.85
C ASN A 65 21.78 -1.22 -4.85
N LEU A 66 20.96 -0.60 -3.98
CA LEU A 66 19.54 -0.92 -3.83
C LEU A 66 18.77 -0.90 -5.17
N LEU A 67 18.98 0.13 -5.99
CA LEU A 67 18.28 0.24 -7.28
C LEU A 67 18.75 -0.82 -8.29
N ASP A 68 20.02 -1.19 -8.25
CA ASP A 68 20.57 -2.20 -9.16
C ASP A 68 20.03 -3.59 -8.77
N GLU A 69 19.94 -3.89 -7.47
CA GLU A 69 19.36 -5.15 -7.00
C GLU A 69 17.85 -5.26 -7.24
N ILE A 70 17.11 -4.14 -7.19
CA ILE A 70 15.71 -4.12 -7.61
C ILE A 70 15.59 -4.38 -9.12
N GLU A 71 16.49 -3.83 -9.93
CA GLU A 71 16.51 -4.05 -11.38
C GLU A 71 16.84 -5.52 -11.71
N ASP A 72 17.82 -6.11 -11.04
CA ASP A 72 18.20 -7.51 -11.18
C ASP A 72 17.00 -8.42 -10.84
N LEU A 73 16.31 -8.19 -9.71
CA LEU A 73 15.10 -8.95 -9.35
C LEU A 73 13.97 -8.77 -10.37
N ALA A 74 13.78 -7.55 -10.88
CA ALA A 74 12.76 -7.26 -11.88
C ALA A 74 13.03 -7.97 -13.22
N LEU A 75 14.31 -8.17 -13.58
CA LEU A 75 14.71 -8.92 -14.75
C LEU A 75 14.50 -10.43 -14.55
N GLU A 76 14.91 -10.97 -13.40
CA GLU A 76 14.69 -12.39 -13.06
C GLU A 76 13.21 -12.75 -13.05
N LEU A 77 12.36 -11.88 -12.47
CA LEU A 77 10.91 -12.07 -12.49
C LEU A 77 10.37 -12.05 -13.92
N GLN A 78 10.84 -11.11 -14.76
CA GLN A 78 10.42 -11.03 -16.16
C GLN A 78 10.82 -12.28 -16.96
N GLU A 79 12.01 -12.83 -16.71
CA GLU A 79 12.45 -14.09 -17.33
C GLU A 79 11.55 -15.26 -16.90
N ALA A 80 11.22 -15.35 -15.61
CA ALA A 80 10.29 -16.37 -15.09
C ALA A 80 8.90 -16.25 -15.71
N MET A 81 8.37 -15.02 -15.85
CA MET A 81 7.09 -14.76 -16.52
C MET A 81 7.13 -15.16 -18.00
N ALA A 82 8.24 -14.92 -18.69
CA ALA A 82 8.40 -15.31 -20.10
C ALA A 82 8.47 -16.84 -20.30
N SER A 83 8.87 -17.60 -19.27
CA SER A 83 8.87 -19.07 -19.26
C SER A 83 7.63 -19.68 -18.59
N ALA A 84 6.59 -18.90 -18.31
CA ALA A 84 5.39 -19.38 -17.60
C ALA A 84 4.69 -20.56 -18.29
N ASP A 85 4.60 -20.53 -19.63
CA ASP A 85 4.02 -21.63 -20.43
C ASP A 85 4.78 -22.95 -20.26
N GLU A 86 6.12 -22.88 -20.21
CA GLU A 86 6.98 -24.06 -20.03
C GLU A 86 6.79 -24.64 -18.63
N TRP A 87 6.73 -23.76 -17.63
CA TRP A 87 6.47 -24.14 -16.24
C TRP A 87 5.08 -24.79 -16.08
N GLU A 88 4.03 -24.22 -16.68
CA GLU A 88 2.68 -24.80 -16.68
C GLU A 88 2.64 -26.16 -17.37
N HIS A 89 3.37 -26.33 -18.47
CA HIS A 89 3.41 -27.61 -19.16
C HIS A 89 4.08 -28.71 -18.31
N GLU A 90 5.15 -28.37 -17.60
CA GLU A 90 5.94 -29.32 -16.80
C GLU A 90 5.30 -29.60 -15.42
N TYR A 91 4.71 -28.59 -14.79
CA TYR A 91 4.25 -28.66 -13.40
C TYR A 91 2.75 -28.45 -13.22
N GLY A 92 2.02 -27.97 -14.23
CA GLY A 92 0.59 -27.60 -14.13
C GLY A 92 -0.37 -28.76 -13.79
N TRP A 93 0.02 -30.00 -14.06
CA TRP A 93 -0.76 -31.20 -13.65
C TRP A 93 -0.40 -31.72 -12.26
N ARG A 94 0.68 -31.21 -11.65
CA ARG A 94 1.19 -31.67 -10.35
C ARG A 94 0.68 -30.82 -9.18
N TYR A 95 0.22 -29.62 -9.46
CA TYR A 95 -0.53 -28.78 -8.56
C TYR A 95 -2.03 -29.00 -8.88
N GLU A 96 -2.72 -29.86 -8.13
CA GLU A 96 -4.18 -29.75 -7.99
C GLU A 96 -4.42 -28.40 -7.29
N TYR A 97 -4.56 -27.33 -8.07
CA TYR A 97 -4.49 -25.96 -7.59
C TYR A 97 -5.61 -25.63 -6.58
N GLU A 98 -5.22 -25.16 -5.40
CA GLU A 98 -5.87 -23.95 -4.88
C GLU A 98 -5.69 -22.89 -5.97
N GLU A 99 -6.79 -22.40 -6.54
CA GLU A 99 -6.83 -21.41 -7.65
C GLU A 99 -5.98 -20.15 -7.39
N ASP A 100 -5.54 -19.93 -6.15
CA ASP A 100 -4.80 -18.76 -5.67
C ASP A 100 -3.28 -19.00 -5.45
N SER A 101 -2.69 -20.09 -5.96
CA SER A 101 -1.25 -20.36 -5.78
C SER A 101 -0.35 -19.44 -6.64
N LEU A 102 0.70 -18.87 -6.02
CA LEU A 102 1.75 -18.08 -6.69
C LEU A 102 2.61 -18.89 -7.68
N GLY A 103 2.52 -20.22 -7.66
CA GLY A 103 3.33 -21.09 -8.53
C GLY A 103 4.83 -20.82 -8.37
N GLN A 104 5.53 -20.63 -9.49
CA GLN A 104 6.96 -20.29 -9.50
C GLN A 104 7.29 -18.93 -8.85
N TYR A 105 6.32 -18.01 -8.71
CA TYR A 105 6.59 -16.67 -8.21
C TYR A 105 6.83 -16.62 -6.70
N ILE A 106 6.58 -17.73 -5.98
CA ILE A 106 6.88 -17.86 -4.54
C ILE A 106 8.37 -17.60 -4.23
N GLU A 107 9.27 -17.92 -5.16
CA GLU A 107 10.71 -17.74 -5.00
C GLU A 107 11.12 -16.26 -4.92
N PHE A 108 10.24 -15.35 -5.38
CA PHE A 108 10.49 -13.90 -5.42
C PHE A 108 9.94 -13.16 -4.19
N VAL A 109 9.16 -13.83 -3.32
CA VAL A 109 8.56 -13.21 -2.12
C VAL A 109 9.62 -12.71 -1.16
N GLU A 110 10.54 -13.58 -0.72
CA GLU A 110 11.59 -13.22 0.25
C GLU A 110 12.56 -12.15 -0.30
N PRO A 111 13.08 -12.26 -1.54
CA PRO A 111 13.86 -11.19 -2.14
C PRO A 111 13.12 -9.84 -2.19
N ALA A 112 11.84 -9.83 -2.55
CA ALA A 112 11.04 -8.61 -2.60
C ALA A 112 10.88 -7.99 -1.21
N ILE A 113 10.57 -8.79 -0.18
CA ILE A 113 10.47 -8.33 1.23
C ILE A 113 11.77 -7.63 1.65
N LEU A 114 12.93 -8.25 1.44
CA LEU A 114 14.22 -7.69 1.81
C LEU A 114 14.50 -6.34 1.12
N LEU A 115 14.11 -6.19 -0.15
CA LEU A 115 14.26 -4.93 -0.88
C LEU A 115 13.31 -3.84 -0.36
N PHE A 116 12.08 -4.20 0.02
CA PHE A 116 11.16 -3.27 0.70
C PHE A 116 11.71 -2.80 2.06
N GLU A 117 12.28 -3.71 2.85
CA GLU A 117 12.91 -3.38 4.14
C GLU A 117 14.12 -2.44 3.97
N ARG A 118 15.01 -2.74 3.00
CA ARG A 118 16.15 -1.87 2.69
C ARG A 118 15.71 -0.50 2.17
N THR A 119 14.61 -0.46 1.43
CA THR A 119 13.99 0.80 0.99
C THR A 119 13.44 1.61 2.17
N ALA A 120 12.83 0.94 3.17
CA ALA A 120 12.41 1.58 4.40
C ALA A 120 13.60 2.15 5.19
N LEU A 121 14.72 1.43 5.27
CA LEU A 121 15.96 1.94 5.87
C LEU A 121 16.47 3.20 5.14
N ALA A 122 16.49 3.21 3.81
CA ALA A 122 16.85 4.40 3.04
C ALA A 122 15.93 5.60 3.38
N PHE A 123 14.62 5.36 3.48
CA PHE A 123 13.64 6.38 3.86
C PHE A 123 13.91 6.95 5.26
N ASP A 124 14.10 6.07 6.24
CA ASP A 124 14.31 6.43 7.66
C ASP A 124 15.61 7.21 7.87
N HIS A 125 16.64 6.90 7.08
CA HIS A 125 17.90 7.63 7.07
C HIS A 125 17.88 8.94 6.26
N GLY A 126 16.75 9.27 5.64
CA GLY A 126 16.54 10.53 4.94
C GLY A 126 16.96 10.54 3.47
N GLU A 127 17.31 9.39 2.89
CA GLU A 127 17.60 9.22 1.46
C GLU A 127 16.29 9.18 0.65
N LEU A 128 15.46 10.20 0.80
CA LEU A 128 14.10 10.25 0.26
C LEU A 128 14.04 10.12 -1.27
N PRO A 129 14.92 10.75 -2.07
CA PRO A 129 14.94 10.55 -3.52
C PRO A 129 15.27 9.11 -3.94
N LEU A 130 16.13 8.43 -3.18
CA LEU A 130 16.46 7.02 -3.41
C LEU A 130 15.28 6.14 -3.02
N ALA A 131 14.72 6.33 -1.81
CA ALA A 131 13.58 5.57 -1.32
C ALA A 131 12.37 5.70 -2.24
N ARG A 132 12.07 6.91 -2.73
CA ARG A 132 11.01 7.12 -3.71
C ARG A 132 11.22 6.31 -4.98
N GLN A 133 12.43 6.33 -5.54
CA GLN A 133 12.74 5.58 -6.76
C GLN A 133 12.66 4.08 -6.54
N ALA A 134 13.19 3.59 -5.44
CA ALA A 134 13.17 2.18 -5.07
C ALA A 134 11.74 1.66 -4.85
N TYR A 135 10.93 2.35 -4.04
CA TYR A 135 9.52 1.99 -3.85
C TYR A 135 8.75 2.00 -5.17
N ARG A 136 8.95 3.01 -6.03
CA ARG A 136 8.28 3.05 -7.34
C ARG A 136 8.62 1.82 -8.18
N ARG A 137 9.90 1.46 -8.30
CA ARG A 137 10.32 0.26 -9.04
C ARG A 137 9.77 -1.03 -8.43
N LEU A 138 9.71 -1.12 -7.11
CA LEU A 138 9.12 -2.26 -6.41
C LEU A 138 7.61 -2.37 -6.67
N PHE A 139 6.85 -1.26 -6.61
CA PHE A 139 5.43 -1.30 -6.98
C PHE A 139 5.22 -1.60 -8.46
N ASP A 140 6.06 -1.06 -9.35
CA ASP A 140 6.03 -1.38 -10.78
C ASP A 140 6.40 -2.85 -11.06
N LEU A 141 7.12 -3.52 -10.15
CA LEU A 141 7.36 -4.96 -10.17
C LEU A 141 6.10 -5.74 -9.75
N LEU A 142 5.41 -5.30 -8.69
CA LEU A 142 4.17 -5.94 -8.20
C LEU A 142 2.97 -5.74 -9.14
N ASP A 143 2.96 -4.68 -9.95
CA ASP A 143 1.90 -4.43 -10.95
C ASP A 143 2.04 -5.30 -12.21
N ARG A 144 3.06 -6.17 -12.29
CA ARG A 144 3.28 -7.06 -13.44
C ARG A 144 2.49 -8.34 -13.29
N GLU A 145 1.70 -8.66 -14.30
CA GLU A 145 0.95 -9.92 -14.43
C GLU A 145 1.49 -10.71 -15.62
N ASP A 146 1.53 -12.03 -15.47
CA ASP A 146 1.84 -12.94 -16.58
C ASP A 146 0.61 -13.15 -17.48
N ASP A 147 0.78 -13.93 -18.56
CA ASP A 147 -0.29 -14.21 -19.52
C ASP A 147 -1.48 -15.00 -18.92
N TYR A 148 -1.32 -15.53 -17.70
CA TYR A 148 -2.34 -16.23 -16.92
C TYR A 148 -2.96 -15.35 -15.83
N GLY A 149 -2.57 -14.08 -15.74
CA GLY A 149 -3.05 -13.13 -14.72
C GLY A 149 -2.45 -13.37 -13.33
N ARG A 150 -1.35 -14.12 -13.22
CA ARG A 150 -0.64 -14.30 -11.94
C ARG A 150 0.39 -13.21 -11.76
N SER A 151 0.50 -12.72 -10.54
CA SER A 151 1.45 -11.69 -10.16
C SER A 151 1.91 -11.88 -8.72
N LEU A 152 3.06 -11.29 -8.41
CA LEU A 152 3.46 -11.06 -7.04
C LEU A 152 2.73 -9.82 -6.53
N SER A 153 1.92 -9.94 -5.49
CA SER A 153 1.17 -8.82 -4.92
C SER A 153 1.68 -8.43 -3.53
N LEU A 154 1.33 -7.23 -3.06
CA LEU A 154 1.57 -6.84 -1.66
C LEU A 154 0.90 -7.77 -0.64
N SER A 155 -0.11 -8.54 -1.03
CA SER A 155 -0.77 -9.49 -0.13
C SER A 155 0.09 -10.73 0.14
N ASP A 156 1.00 -11.04 -0.79
CA ASP A 156 1.91 -12.19 -0.72
C ASP A 156 3.14 -11.89 0.15
N LEU A 157 3.45 -10.61 0.34
CA LEU A 157 4.54 -10.13 1.18
C LEU A 157 4.09 -10.02 2.65
N THR A 158 3.80 -11.17 3.28
CA THR A 158 3.08 -11.24 4.58
C THR A 158 3.76 -10.53 5.74
N ASP A 159 5.08 -10.33 5.68
CA ASP A 159 5.86 -9.70 6.74
C ASP A 159 5.86 -8.17 6.64
N LEU A 160 5.30 -7.60 5.58
CA LEU A 160 5.22 -6.16 5.37
C LEU A 160 3.88 -5.59 5.82
N ASP A 161 3.92 -4.50 6.60
CA ASP A 161 2.74 -3.65 6.78
C ASP A 161 2.50 -2.84 5.49
N ARG A 162 1.50 -3.29 4.71
CA ARG A 162 1.09 -2.67 3.45
C ARG A 162 0.82 -1.18 3.58
N LYS A 163 0.16 -0.78 4.68
CA LYS A 163 -0.25 0.61 4.89
C LYS A 163 0.98 1.47 5.15
N GLU A 164 1.91 0.98 5.96
CA GLU A 164 3.18 1.66 6.21
C GLU A 164 4.04 1.77 4.95
N VAL A 165 4.16 0.69 4.16
CA VAL A 165 4.94 0.67 2.92
C VAL A 165 4.43 1.73 1.94
N ILE A 166 3.13 1.77 1.70
CA ILE A 166 2.51 2.78 0.83
C ILE A 166 2.67 4.19 1.44
N ALA A 167 2.48 4.36 2.74
CA ALA A 167 2.63 5.67 3.39
C ALA A 167 4.06 6.21 3.33
N ARG A 168 5.10 5.36 3.49
CA ARG A 168 6.50 5.76 3.32
C ARG A 168 6.77 6.22 1.88
N TYR A 169 6.26 5.50 0.89
CA TYR A 169 6.37 5.92 -0.51
C TYR A 169 5.68 7.27 -0.78
N LEU A 170 4.41 7.42 -0.38
CA LEU A 170 3.66 8.67 -0.56
C LEU A 170 4.31 9.84 0.18
N ARG A 171 4.88 9.59 1.35
CA ARG A 171 5.66 10.59 2.09
C ARG A 171 6.95 10.98 1.36
N ALA A 172 7.63 10.03 0.73
CA ALA A 172 8.79 10.31 -0.11
C ALA A 172 8.40 11.11 -1.37
N VAL A 173 7.27 10.78 -2.02
CA VAL A 173 6.71 11.58 -3.13
C VAL A 173 6.46 13.02 -2.68
N TYR A 174 5.78 13.21 -1.55
CA TYR A 174 5.50 14.53 -0.99
C TYR A 174 6.76 15.38 -0.80
N GLU A 175 7.79 14.81 -0.17
CA GLU A 175 8.98 15.56 0.24
C GLU A 175 9.97 15.80 -0.91
N THR A 176 9.95 14.98 -1.96
CA THR A 176 10.87 15.16 -3.11
C THR A 176 10.25 15.85 -4.31
N GLU A 177 8.92 15.92 -4.39
CA GLU A 177 8.24 16.67 -5.45
C GLU A 177 8.45 18.18 -5.31
N PRO A 178 8.75 18.88 -6.42
CA PRO A 178 8.69 20.34 -6.47
C PRO A 178 7.34 20.88 -5.98
N PRO A 179 7.30 22.02 -5.28
CA PRO A 179 6.08 22.55 -4.69
C PRO A 179 4.91 22.75 -5.66
N ASP A 180 5.19 23.04 -6.93
CA ASP A 180 4.20 23.25 -8.00
C ASP A 180 3.58 21.94 -8.53
N GLN A 181 4.27 20.81 -8.39
CA GLN A 181 3.83 19.49 -8.86
C GLN A 181 3.37 18.57 -7.72
N ARG A 182 3.67 18.92 -6.47
CA ARG A 182 3.38 18.12 -5.28
C ARG A 182 1.91 17.71 -5.14
N LEU A 183 0.97 18.63 -5.33
CA LEU A 183 -0.46 18.35 -5.17
C LEU A 183 -0.98 17.33 -6.20
N PRO A 184 -0.83 17.56 -7.53
CA PRO A 184 -1.30 16.59 -8.52
C PRO A 184 -0.55 15.26 -8.43
N ALA A 185 0.76 15.26 -8.21
CA ALA A 185 1.54 14.03 -8.09
C ALA A 185 1.11 13.18 -6.88
N LEU A 186 0.91 13.82 -5.73
CA LEU A 186 0.43 13.10 -4.55
C LEU A 186 -0.98 12.55 -4.75
N TYR A 187 -1.88 13.33 -5.37
CA TYR A 187 -3.24 12.88 -5.66
C TYR A 187 -3.26 11.67 -6.59
N GLU A 188 -2.44 11.68 -7.65
CA GLU A 188 -2.32 10.58 -8.59
C GLU A 188 -1.84 9.29 -7.90
N GLU A 189 -0.77 9.38 -7.12
CA GLU A 189 -0.22 8.23 -6.40
C GLU A 189 -1.17 7.72 -5.31
N MET A 190 -1.77 8.61 -4.52
CA MET A 190 -2.81 8.22 -3.54
C MET A 190 -4.00 7.54 -4.24
N SER A 191 -4.36 7.99 -5.43
CA SER A 191 -5.44 7.39 -6.22
C SER A 191 -5.07 5.99 -6.70
N ARG A 192 -3.83 5.77 -7.18
CA ARG A 192 -3.29 4.44 -7.54
C ARG A 192 -3.47 3.43 -6.41
N PHE A 193 -3.11 3.80 -5.18
CA PHE A 193 -3.19 2.88 -4.02
C PHE A 193 -4.58 2.80 -3.37
N SER A 194 -5.53 3.62 -3.79
CA SER A 194 -6.91 3.61 -3.27
C SER A 194 -7.82 2.58 -3.94
N GLY A 195 -7.37 1.99 -5.05
CA GLY A 195 -8.10 0.96 -5.81
C GLY A 195 -7.64 -0.47 -5.50
N TYR A 196 -8.31 -1.44 -6.09
CA TYR A 196 -7.80 -2.82 -6.19
C TYR A 196 -6.53 -2.83 -7.06
N PRO A 197 -5.50 -3.64 -6.75
CA PRO A 197 -5.41 -4.64 -5.67
C PRO A 197 -4.92 -4.09 -4.31
N TYR A 198 -4.63 -2.79 -4.23
CA TYR A 198 -3.96 -2.18 -3.09
C TYR A 198 -4.87 -1.95 -1.86
N SER A 199 -6.14 -1.65 -2.08
CA SER A 199 -7.10 -1.25 -1.04
C SER A 199 -8.24 -2.27 -0.89
N SER A 200 -7.98 -3.38 -0.17
CA SER A 200 -9.05 -4.28 0.29
C SER A 200 -9.62 -3.88 1.66
N TYR A 201 -8.87 -3.10 2.46
CA TYR A 201 -9.18 -2.80 3.87
C TYR A 201 -9.06 -1.31 4.25
N GLY A 202 -9.27 -0.41 3.28
CA GLY A 202 -9.19 1.05 3.47
C GLY A 202 -7.85 1.62 3.01
N GLY A 203 -7.92 2.59 2.08
CA GLY A 203 -6.75 3.23 1.50
C GLY A 203 -5.96 4.10 2.48
N VAL A 204 -4.73 4.42 2.12
CA VAL A 204 -3.87 5.33 2.87
C VAL A 204 -4.45 6.74 2.90
N MET A 205 -4.40 7.36 4.08
CA MET A 205 -4.95 8.67 4.39
C MET A 205 -3.82 9.64 4.74
N LEU A 206 -4.08 10.96 4.72
CA LEU A 206 -3.06 11.98 4.93
C LEU A 206 -2.43 11.88 6.33
N GLN A 207 -3.18 11.48 7.34
CA GLN A 207 -2.67 11.24 8.68
C GLN A 207 -1.60 10.14 8.70
N ASP A 208 -1.72 9.12 7.87
CA ASP A 208 -0.71 8.04 7.79
C ASP A 208 0.63 8.57 7.27
N LEU A 209 0.60 9.47 6.27
CA LEU A 209 1.78 10.15 5.75
C LEU A 209 2.42 11.06 6.80
N ILE A 210 1.61 11.67 7.66
CA ILE A 210 2.09 12.51 8.75
C ILE A 210 2.77 11.65 9.83
N GLN A 211 2.22 10.48 10.15
CA GLN A 211 2.67 9.63 11.26
C GLN A 211 3.79 8.63 10.91
N ILE A 212 4.04 8.31 9.62
CA ILE A 212 5.14 7.38 9.26
C ILE A 212 6.52 7.85 9.66
N SER A 213 6.72 9.16 9.84
CA SER A 213 8.02 9.72 10.15
C SER A 213 7.97 10.56 11.42
N PRO A 214 8.98 10.45 12.30
CA PRO A 214 9.12 11.38 13.42
C PRO A 214 9.45 12.81 12.94
N ARG A 215 9.87 12.98 11.68
CA ARG A 215 10.11 14.30 11.09
C ARG A 215 8.80 15.00 10.76
N PRO A 216 8.60 16.26 11.19
CA PRO A 216 7.39 17.00 10.86
C PRO A 216 7.23 17.14 9.35
N LEU A 217 5.99 17.09 8.86
CA LEU A 217 5.68 17.31 7.45
C LEU A 217 6.13 18.73 7.03
N PRO A 218 7.06 18.88 6.06
CA PRO A 218 7.49 20.20 5.58
C PRO A 218 6.30 21.03 5.09
N ASP A 219 6.29 22.34 5.34
CA ASP A 219 5.22 23.26 4.87
C ASP A 219 3.77 22.81 5.18
N ARG A 220 3.57 22.01 6.24
CA ARG A 220 2.29 21.35 6.55
C ARG A 220 1.07 22.27 6.46
N GLU A 221 1.11 23.44 7.10
CA GLU A 221 -0.04 24.35 7.13
C GLU A 221 -0.37 24.91 5.74
N ALA A 222 0.65 25.35 5.00
CA ALA A 222 0.48 25.87 3.64
C ALA A 222 -0.01 24.78 2.69
N PHE A 223 0.54 23.57 2.81
CA PHE A 223 0.11 22.41 2.06
C PHE A 223 -1.34 22.04 2.35
N LEU A 224 -1.74 21.90 3.62
CA LEU A 224 -3.12 21.53 3.99
C LEU A 224 -4.15 22.49 3.39
N LYS A 225 -3.88 23.80 3.46
CA LYS A 225 -4.75 24.81 2.84
C LYS A 225 -4.86 24.63 1.33
N ALA A 226 -3.73 24.40 0.65
CA ALA A 226 -3.71 24.20 -0.80
C ALA A 226 -4.35 22.86 -1.21
N TRP A 227 -4.15 21.81 -0.41
CA TRP A 227 -4.70 20.48 -0.59
C TRP A 227 -6.23 20.46 -0.45
N ILE A 228 -6.78 21.12 0.57
CA ILE A 228 -8.22 21.30 0.73
C ILE A 228 -8.82 22.01 -0.50
N ALA A 229 -8.18 23.09 -0.97
CA ALA A 229 -8.65 23.81 -2.15
C ALA A 229 -8.59 22.94 -3.41
N PHE A 230 -7.53 22.15 -3.58
CA PHE A 230 -7.36 21.21 -4.69
C PHE A 230 -8.40 20.08 -4.65
N LEU A 231 -8.65 19.49 -3.49
CA LEU A 231 -9.60 18.37 -3.35
C LEU A 231 -11.05 18.79 -3.60
N ARG A 232 -11.42 20.03 -3.29
CA ARG A 232 -12.74 20.59 -3.65
C ARG A 232 -12.98 20.65 -5.15
N THR A 233 -11.93 20.64 -5.98
CA THR A 233 -12.07 20.59 -7.44
C THR A 233 -12.11 19.17 -7.99
N GLN A 234 -11.85 18.17 -7.15
CA GLN A 234 -11.88 16.76 -7.53
C GLN A 234 -13.26 16.15 -7.28
N SER A 235 -13.49 14.97 -7.86
CA SER A 235 -14.75 14.24 -7.73
C SER A 235 -14.48 12.78 -7.40
N GLY A 236 -15.40 12.16 -6.67
CA GLY A 236 -15.32 10.76 -6.30
C GLY A 236 -15.22 10.54 -4.79
N PRO A 237 -15.50 9.31 -4.33
CA PRO A 237 -15.59 9.00 -2.91
C PRO A 237 -14.23 9.11 -2.19
N GLN A 238 -13.11 8.87 -2.87
CA GLN A 238 -11.77 9.01 -2.29
C GLN A 238 -11.41 10.48 -2.06
N ALA A 239 -11.64 11.34 -3.06
CA ALA A 239 -11.43 12.78 -2.94
C ALA A 239 -12.28 13.38 -1.81
N ASP A 240 -13.54 12.95 -1.67
CA ASP A 240 -14.40 13.33 -0.54
C ASP A 240 -13.83 12.91 0.82
N ALA A 241 -13.31 11.68 0.92
CA ALA A 241 -12.68 11.20 2.15
C ALA A 241 -11.43 11.99 2.53
N TRP A 242 -10.54 12.22 1.57
CA TRP A 242 -9.33 13.02 1.80
C TRP A 242 -9.66 14.48 2.11
N LEU A 243 -10.73 15.04 1.54
CA LEU A 243 -11.14 16.42 1.81
C LEU A 243 -11.57 16.55 3.27
N ARG A 244 -12.44 15.65 3.74
CA ARG A 244 -12.92 15.65 5.13
C ARG A 244 -11.77 15.47 6.11
N GLU A 245 -10.88 14.53 5.83
CA GLU A 245 -9.69 14.31 6.65
C GLU A 245 -8.78 15.56 6.69
N ALA A 246 -8.47 16.15 5.53
CA ALA A 246 -7.63 17.33 5.46
C ALA A 246 -8.24 18.52 6.23
N VAL A 247 -9.56 18.72 6.13
CA VAL A 247 -10.29 19.73 6.91
C VAL A 247 -10.21 19.44 8.40
N ARG A 248 -10.40 18.17 8.83
CA ARG A 248 -10.24 17.79 10.24
C ARG A 248 -8.83 18.06 10.77
N ILE A 249 -7.80 17.74 9.99
CA ILE A 249 -6.39 17.95 10.36
C ILE A 249 -6.06 19.44 10.45
N ALA A 250 -6.58 20.27 9.53
CA ALA A 250 -6.24 21.69 9.43
C ALA A 250 -7.04 22.59 10.37
N GLU A 251 -8.34 22.31 10.53
CA GLU A 251 -9.33 23.20 11.14
C GLU A 251 -10.10 22.55 12.31
N GLY A 252 -9.83 21.27 12.60
CA GLY A 252 -10.46 20.56 13.71
C GLY A 252 -11.95 20.34 13.52
N THR A 253 -12.69 20.22 14.63
CA THR A 253 -14.15 19.95 14.63
C THR A 253 -14.92 21.10 14.02
N ALA A 254 -14.42 22.35 14.21
CA ALA A 254 -15.02 23.54 13.63
C ALA A 254 -14.96 23.55 12.09
N GLY A 255 -13.87 23.04 11.51
CA GLY A 255 -13.76 22.88 10.06
C GLY A 255 -14.77 21.88 9.50
N LEU A 256 -14.94 20.73 10.16
CA LEU A 256 -15.94 19.72 9.77
C LEU A 256 -17.37 20.26 9.89
N GLU A 257 -17.67 21.02 10.96
CA GLU A 257 -18.94 21.73 11.14
C GLU A 257 -19.21 22.69 9.97
N GLN A 258 -18.21 23.50 9.60
CA GLN A 258 -18.33 24.43 8.48
C GLN A 258 -18.55 23.67 7.17
N LEU A 259 -17.74 22.66 6.87
CA LEU A 259 -17.85 21.83 5.67
C LEU A 259 -19.24 21.17 5.54
N ALA A 260 -19.73 20.59 6.64
CA ALA A 260 -21.04 19.92 6.66
C ALA A 260 -22.19 20.92 6.41
N ARG A 261 -22.13 22.12 6.99
CA ARG A 261 -23.17 23.14 6.81
C ARG A 261 -23.16 23.78 5.42
N THR A 262 -21.98 24.11 4.90
CA THR A 262 -21.87 24.84 3.63
C THR A 262 -21.96 23.91 2.42
N GLU A 263 -21.37 22.72 2.53
CA GLU A 263 -21.16 21.81 1.42
C GLU A 263 -21.76 20.42 1.67
N GLY A 264 -22.46 20.17 2.78
CA GLY A 264 -22.93 18.83 3.16
C GLY A 264 -24.01 18.21 2.27
N ARG A 265 -24.57 18.94 1.29
CA ARG A 265 -25.35 18.32 0.21
C ARG A 265 -24.46 17.63 -0.82
N ALA A 266 -23.30 18.22 -1.12
CA ALA A 266 -22.28 17.64 -2.00
C ALA A 266 -21.42 16.60 -1.26
N HIS A 267 -21.16 16.85 0.03
CA HIS A 267 -20.36 16.00 0.91
C HIS A 267 -21.15 15.50 2.14
N PRO A 268 -22.22 14.69 2.00
CA PRO A 268 -23.05 14.28 3.13
C PRO A 268 -22.30 13.51 4.24
N ARG A 269 -21.18 12.87 3.90
CA ARG A 269 -20.32 12.19 4.89
C ARG A 269 -19.61 13.15 5.84
N ALA A 270 -19.52 14.45 5.52
CA ALA A 270 -18.95 15.45 6.42
C ALA A 270 -19.75 15.58 7.73
N TYR A 271 -21.06 15.35 7.69
CA TYR A 271 -21.88 15.28 8.90
C TYR A 271 -21.47 14.12 9.80
N LEU A 272 -21.19 12.94 9.24
CA LEU A 272 -20.80 11.77 10.04
C LEU A 272 -19.47 12.00 10.75
N ASP A 273 -18.46 12.50 10.03
CA ASP A 273 -17.17 12.82 10.64
C ASP A 273 -17.29 13.91 11.70
N TRP A 274 -18.14 14.91 11.46
CA TRP A 274 -18.41 15.96 12.45
C TRP A 274 -19.04 15.37 13.73
N PHE A 275 -19.99 14.45 13.59
CA PHE A 275 -20.62 13.79 14.75
C PHE A 275 -19.61 12.94 15.51
N THR A 276 -18.83 12.11 14.82
CA THR A 276 -17.76 11.32 15.45
C THR A 276 -16.79 12.21 16.23
N ALA A 277 -16.36 13.34 15.64
CA ALA A 277 -15.48 14.28 16.32
C ALA A 277 -16.12 14.92 17.56
N LEU A 278 -17.42 15.23 17.52
CA LEU A 278 -18.16 15.74 18.70
C LEU A 278 -18.35 14.66 19.77
N GLU A 279 -18.58 13.41 19.38
CA GLU A 279 -18.72 12.26 20.29
C GLU A 279 -17.40 11.97 21.03
N GLU A 280 -16.26 12.01 20.32
CA GLU A 280 -14.92 11.92 20.91
C GLU A 280 -14.66 13.03 21.93
N GLU A 281 -15.26 14.21 21.73
CA GLU A 281 -15.21 15.35 22.66
C GLU A 281 -16.28 15.30 23.76
N GLY A 282 -17.13 14.27 23.79
CA GLY A 282 -18.21 14.09 24.77
C GLY A 282 -19.40 15.05 24.61
N GLN A 283 -19.52 15.74 23.48
CA GLN A 283 -20.53 16.78 23.21
C GLN A 283 -21.82 16.20 22.61
N HIS A 284 -22.45 15.26 23.31
CA HIS A 284 -23.65 14.55 22.84
C HIS A 284 -24.85 15.48 22.56
N ASP A 285 -24.99 16.57 23.31
CA ASP A 285 -26.02 17.60 23.08
C ASP A 285 -25.85 18.28 21.71
N ARG A 286 -24.59 18.55 21.32
CA ARG A 286 -24.29 19.10 20.00
C ARG A 286 -24.49 18.08 18.89
N VAL A 287 -24.15 16.80 19.11
CA VAL A 287 -24.43 15.72 18.14
C VAL A 287 -25.94 15.64 17.88
N LEU A 288 -26.76 15.67 18.93
CA LEU A 288 -28.21 15.63 18.81
C LEU A 288 -28.76 16.81 17.99
N ALA A 289 -28.28 18.03 18.25
CA ALA A 289 -28.68 19.22 17.51
C ALA A 289 -28.24 19.16 16.04
N ALA A 290 -26.98 18.78 15.80
CA ALA A 290 -26.38 18.71 14.47
C ALA A 290 -27.00 17.59 13.60
N ALA A 291 -27.33 16.44 14.18
CA ALA A 291 -28.02 15.36 13.48
C ALA A 291 -29.43 15.77 13.04
N ARG A 292 -30.18 16.50 13.89
CA ARG A 292 -31.48 17.07 13.51
C ARG A 292 -31.35 18.08 12.37
N GLU A 293 -30.33 18.94 12.42
CA GLU A 293 -30.02 19.91 11.36
C GLU A 293 -29.73 19.20 10.03
N ALA A 294 -28.92 18.13 10.06
CA ALA A 294 -28.58 17.34 8.89
C ALA A 294 -29.81 16.65 8.28
N LEU A 295 -30.64 16.01 9.11
CA LEU A 295 -31.89 15.36 8.67
C LEU A 295 -32.93 16.36 8.13
N ALA A 296 -32.89 17.63 8.55
CA ALA A 296 -33.74 18.66 7.96
C ALA A 296 -33.23 19.13 6.58
N THR A 297 -31.90 19.10 6.38
CA THR A 297 -31.24 19.70 5.20
C THR A 297 -31.06 18.72 4.03
N LEU A 298 -30.81 17.44 4.33
CA LEU A 298 -30.51 16.41 3.34
C LEU A 298 -31.77 15.85 2.66
N PRO A 299 -31.73 15.54 1.34
CA PRO A 299 -32.82 14.88 0.63
C PRO A 299 -33.26 13.56 1.29
N ARG A 300 -34.57 13.33 1.36
CA ARG A 300 -35.19 12.22 2.12
C ARG A 300 -34.83 10.81 1.61
N ASP A 301 -34.45 10.71 0.35
CA ASP A 301 -34.13 9.47 -0.36
C ASP A 301 -32.68 9.01 -0.13
N LEU A 302 -31.84 9.82 0.53
CA LEU A 302 -30.45 9.45 0.76
C LEU A 302 -30.30 8.38 1.85
N PRO A 303 -29.69 7.21 1.55
CA PRO A 303 -29.47 6.16 2.55
C PRO A 303 -28.58 6.58 3.72
N ILE A 304 -27.72 7.60 3.53
CA ILE A 304 -26.85 8.13 4.59
C ILE A 304 -27.63 8.74 5.76
N ARG A 305 -28.87 9.18 5.53
CA ARG A 305 -29.77 9.63 6.61
C ARG A 305 -29.94 8.58 7.70
N ALA A 306 -29.85 7.30 7.35
CA ALA A 306 -29.96 6.25 8.33
C ALA A 306 -28.78 6.24 9.30
N ALA A 307 -27.55 6.41 8.81
CA ALA A 307 -26.37 6.53 9.67
C ALA A 307 -26.42 7.81 10.53
N ILE A 308 -26.88 8.92 9.97
CA ILE A 308 -27.10 10.17 10.72
C ILE A 308 -28.11 9.96 11.85
N ALA A 309 -29.19 9.23 11.58
CA ALA A 309 -30.19 8.89 12.57
C ALA A 309 -29.68 7.91 13.64
N ASP A 310 -28.74 7.02 13.30
CA ASP A 310 -28.08 6.14 14.27
C ASP A 310 -27.25 6.98 15.27
N HIS A 311 -26.48 7.98 14.82
CA HIS A 311 -25.78 8.92 15.72
C HIS A 311 -26.76 9.75 16.58
N LEU A 312 -27.89 10.17 16.00
CA LEU A 312 -28.96 10.82 16.76
C LEU A 312 -29.46 9.93 17.90
N CYS A 313 -29.68 8.64 17.64
CA CYS A 313 -30.13 7.68 18.65
C CYS A 313 -29.08 7.46 19.75
N ALA A 314 -27.80 7.37 19.39
CA ALA A 314 -26.71 7.21 20.34
C ALA A 314 -26.61 8.42 21.28
N ALA A 315 -26.62 9.63 20.73
CA ALA A 315 -26.63 10.88 21.50
C ALA A 315 -27.89 11.02 22.38
N ALA A 316 -29.07 10.70 21.83
CA ALA A 316 -30.33 10.73 22.59
C ALA A 316 -30.33 9.76 23.77
N SER A 317 -29.76 8.56 23.57
CA SER A 317 -29.62 7.57 24.64
C SER A 317 -28.67 8.05 25.74
N ALA A 318 -27.52 8.64 25.38
CA ALA A 318 -26.58 9.21 26.35
C ALA A 318 -27.20 10.35 27.18
N LEU A 319 -28.13 11.11 26.59
CA LEU A 319 -28.83 12.22 27.23
C LEU A 319 -30.13 11.82 27.93
N ASN A 320 -30.53 10.54 27.87
CA ASN A 320 -31.83 10.06 28.34
C ASN A 320 -33.03 10.80 27.71
N ASP A 321 -32.98 11.06 26.40
CA ASP A 321 -34.06 11.69 25.63
C ASP A 321 -34.84 10.64 24.79
N PRO A 322 -35.93 10.07 25.34
CA PRO A 322 -36.69 9.01 24.68
C PRO A 322 -37.49 9.50 23.46
N GLU A 323 -37.80 10.79 23.37
CA GLU A 323 -38.54 11.34 22.23
C GLU A 323 -37.64 11.38 21.00
N SER A 324 -36.43 11.91 21.16
CA SER A 324 -35.41 11.91 20.10
C SER A 324 -35.04 10.49 19.67
N LEU A 325 -34.90 9.58 20.62
CA LEU A 325 -34.56 8.18 20.32
C LEU A 325 -35.61 7.53 19.40
N ARG A 326 -36.90 7.73 19.68
CA ARG A 326 -37.99 7.21 18.83
C ARG A 326 -37.97 7.83 17.45
N ALA A 327 -37.82 9.16 17.37
CA ALA A 327 -37.75 9.88 16.10
C ALA A 327 -36.56 9.40 15.25
N GLY A 328 -35.39 9.23 15.87
CA GLY A 328 -34.20 8.70 15.22
C GLY A 328 -34.39 7.27 14.70
N ARG A 329 -34.94 6.35 15.50
CA ARG A 329 -35.19 4.97 15.06
C ARG A 329 -36.16 4.91 13.87
N TRP A 330 -37.19 5.75 13.87
CA TRP A 330 -38.10 5.88 12.73
C TRP A 330 -37.37 6.38 11.47
N GLU A 331 -36.61 7.47 11.57
CA GLU A 331 -35.83 8.02 10.45
C GLU A 331 -34.81 7.01 9.92
N ALA A 332 -34.13 6.27 10.80
CA ALA A 332 -33.16 5.25 10.44
C ALA A 332 -33.81 4.11 9.64
N PHE A 333 -34.97 3.63 10.09
CA PHE A 333 -35.73 2.60 9.41
C PHE A 333 -36.23 3.07 8.04
N VAL A 334 -36.84 4.26 7.96
CA VAL A 334 -37.38 4.80 6.70
C VAL A 334 -36.28 5.01 5.66
N ALA A 335 -35.12 5.55 6.06
CA ALA A 335 -34.03 5.84 5.14
C ALA A 335 -33.32 4.57 4.62
N LYS A 336 -33.21 3.52 5.44
CA LYS A 336 -32.62 2.24 5.03
C LYS A 336 -33.20 1.09 5.87
N PRO A 337 -34.31 0.48 5.42
CA PRO A 337 -34.97 -0.60 6.14
C PRO A 337 -34.07 -1.84 6.27
N THR A 338 -33.89 -2.33 7.49
CA THR A 338 -33.23 -3.61 7.79
C THR A 338 -33.99 -4.32 8.90
N LEU A 339 -33.79 -5.64 9.05
CA LEU A 339 -34.42 -6.40 10.14
C LEU A 339 -34.03 -5.84 11.52
N ALA A 340 -32.75 -5.49 11.71
CA ALA A 340 -32.26 -4.88 12.95
C ALA A 340 -33.03 -3.60 13.29
N ARG A 341 -33.16 -2.68 12.32
CA ARG A 341 -33.87 -1.41 12.55
C ARG A 341 -35.38 -1.56 12.76
N LEU A 342 -35.98 -2.61 12.19
CA LEU A 342 -37.38 -2.95 12.48
C LEU A 342 -37.56 -3.39 13.93
N LEU A 343 -36.63 -4.20 14.46
CA LEU A 343 -36.62 -4.62 15.86
C LEU A 343 -36.37 -3.42 16.80
N ASP A 344 -35.41 -2.56 16.48
CA ASP A 344 -35.16 -1.31 17.23
C ASP A 344 -36.42 -0.45 17.32
N LEU A 345 -37.16 -0.33 16.20
CA LEU A 345 -38.41 0.41 16.17
C LEU A 345 -39.47 -0.23 17.07
N TRP A 346 -39.63 -1.57 17.00
CA TRP A 346 -40.59 -2.29 17.85
C TRP A 346 -40.31 -2.07 19.34
N GLU A 347 -39.04 -2.14 19.77
CA GLU A 347 -38.65 -1.89 21.16
C GLU A 347 -38.88 -0.45 21.63
N ALA A 348 -38.86 0.52 20.71
CA ALA A 348 -39.05 1.94 21.02
C ALA A 348 -40.52 2.31 21.29
N PHE A 349 -41.44 1.46 20.83
CA PHE A 349 -42.89 1.61 20.93
C PHE A 349 -43.53 0.37 21.61
N PRO A 350 -43.21 0.07 22.89
CA PRO A 350 -43.90 -0.98 23.61
C PRO A 350 -45.38 -0.60 23.81
N ALA A 351 -46.25 -1.60 23.66
CA ALA A 351 -47.71 -1.47 23.68
C ALA A 351 -48.27 -0.91 25.00
#